data_AF-A0A1F6B3H6-F1
#
_entry.id   AF-A0A1F6B3H6-F1
#
_cell.length_a   1.000
_cell.length_b   1.000
_cell.length_c   1.000
_cell.angle_alpha   90.00
_cell.angle_beta   90.00
_cell.angle_gamma   90.00
#
_symmetry.space_group_name_H-M   'P 1'
#
loop_
_entity.id
_entity.type
_entity.pdbx_description
1 polymer ?
#
loop_
_entity_poly.entity_id
_entity_poly.type
_entity_poly.pdbx_seq_one_letter_code
_entity_poly.pdbx_strand_id
1 'polypeptide(L)'
;MRLTTREYLLATVAYADIFEYPLTEDDAYYWFIQKIPAKNFRALRHPGVARHQNFLFLKGRKKILATYSTRRKISMGKWHIARAV
;
A
#
# COMPACT_ATOMS: atom_id res chain seq x y z
N MET A 1 13.10 -20.83 5.99
CA MET A 1 12.70 -20.61 4.58
C MET A 1 12.88 -19.13 4.26
N ARG A 2 13.64 -18.76 3.21
CA ARG A 2 13.76 -17.37 2.77
C ARG A 2 12.73 -17.12 1.66
N LEU A 3 11.98 -16.03 1.76
CA LEU A 3 11.06 -15.61 0.70
C LEU A 3 11.85 -15.07 -0.50
N THR A 4 11.28 -15.19 -1.69
CA THR A 4 11.72 -14.52 -2.92
C THR A 4 11.34 -13.04 -2.88
N THR A 5 12.02 -12.21 -3.68
CA THR A 5 11.72 -10.76 -3.77
C THR A 5 10.24 -10.49 -4.12
N ARG A 6 9.64 -11.33 -4.96
CA ARG A 6 8.21 -11.22 -5.32
C ARG A 6 7.29 -11.59 -4.17
N GLU A 7 7.66 -12.56 -3.35
CA GLU A 7 6.90 -12.94 -2.14
C GLU A 7 7.02 -11.87 -1.05
N TYR A 8 8.17 -11.21 -0.91
CA TYR A 8 8.28 -10.04 -0.03
C TYR A 8 7.33 -8.91 -0.47
N LEU A 9 7.11 -8.72 -1.77
CA LEU A 9 6.17 -7.71 -2.26
C LEU A 9 4.75 -8.09 -1.86
N LEU A 10 4.37 -9.35 -2.05
CA LEU A 10 3.08 -9.86 -1.61
C LEU A 10 2.90 -9.68 -0.10
N ALA A 11 3.89 -10.06 0.70
CA ALA A 11 3.83 -9.97 2.16
C ALA A 11 3.65 -8.51 2.64
N THR A 12 4.40 -7.58 2.04
CA THR A 12 4.31 -6.14 2.35
C THR A 12 2.90 -5.60 2.09
N VAL A 13 2.35 -5.92 0.90
CA VAL A 13 1.00 -5.49 0.51
C VAL A 13 -0.07 -6.19 1.35
N ALA A 14 0.08 -7.48 1.60
CA ALA A 14 -0.87 -8.26 2.40
C ALA A 14 -0.99 -7.72 3.83
N TYR A 15 0.15 -7.38 4.45
CA TYR A 15 0.15 -6.80 5.78
C TYR A 15 -0.64 -5.49 5.85
N ALA A 16 -0.43 -4.58 4.90
CA ALA A 16 -1.15 -3.31 4.88
C ALA A 16 -2.65 -3.46 4.57
N ASP A 17 -3.00 -4.42 3.69
CA ASP A 17 -4.39 -4.72 3.34
C ASP A 17 -5.21 -5.27 4.52
N ILE A 18 -4.58 -5.92 5.51
CA ILE A 18 -5.24 -6.32 6.78
C ILE A 18 -5.83 -5.10 7.49
N PHE A 19 -5.17 -3.95 7.41
CA PHE A 19 -5.60 -2.70 8.02
C PHE A 19 -6.41 -1.80 7.09
N GLU A 20 -6.86 -2.34 5.94
CA GLU A 20 -7.56 -1.59 4.90
C GLU A 20 -6.81 -0.34 4.43
N TYR A 21 -5.47 -0.42 4.41
CA TYR A 21 -4.59 0.64 3.98
C TYR A 21 -3.90 0.27 2.66
N PRO A 22 -4.43 0.71 1.49
CA PRO A 22 -3.76 0.48 0.23
C PRO A 22 -2.48 1.32 0.20
N LEU A 23 -1.34 0.67 -0.05
CA LEU A 23 -0.04 1.35 -0.05
C LEU A 23 0.12 2.15 -1.34
N THR A 24 0.69 3.35 -1.26
CA THR A 24 1.21 3.99 -2.48
C THR A 24 2.47 3.27 -2.97
N GLU A 25 2.94 3.54 -4.19
CA GLU A 25 4.23 3.00 -4.66
C GLU A 25 5.39 3.38 -3.74
N ASP A 26 5.40 4.60 -3.23
CA ASP A 26 6.46 5.09 -2.35
C ASP A 26 6.34 4.48 -0.95
N ASP A 27 5.12 4.33 -0.40
CA ASP A 27 4.90 3.61 0.87
C ASP A 27 5.35 2.15 0.75
N ALA A 28 4.94 1.49 -0.34
CA ALA A 28 5.25 0.09 -0.56
C ALA A 28 6.76 -0.13 -0.71
N TYR A 29 7.49 0.82 -1.32
CA TYR A 29 8.94 0.79 -1.40
C TYR A 29 9.60 1.07 -0.04
N TYR A 30 9.07 2.05 0.71
CA TYR A 30 9.58 2.43 2.03
C TYR A 30 9.47 1.26 3.03
N TRP A 31 8.34 0.56 3.04
CA TRP A 31 8.10 -0.59 3.92
C TRP A 31 8.62 -1.92 3.35
N PHE A 32 9.22 -1.91 2.16
CA PHE A 32 9.73 -3.12 1.54
C PHE A 32 10.95 -3.65 2.30
N ILE A 33 10.88 -4.91 2.75
CA ILE A 33 11.91 -5.51 3.60
C ILE A 33 13.25 -5.68 2.87
N GLN A 34 13.25 -5.91 1.55
CA GLN A 34 14.49 -6.08 0.79
C GLN A 34 15.04 -4.75 0.29
N LYS A 35 16.36 -4.57 0.39
CA LYS A 35 17.05 -3.44 -0.22
C LYS A 35 17.30 -3.70 -1.70
N ILE A 36 16.46 -3.13 -2.56
CA ILE A 36 16.66 -3.08 -4.01
C ILE A 36 16.54 -1.63 -4.50
N PRO A 37 17.14 -1.27 -5.64
CA PRO A 37 16.91 0.05 -6.23
C PRO A 37 15.42 0.31 -6.51
N ALA A 38 14.96 1.54 -6.30
CA ALA A 38 13.56 1.93 -6.53
C ALA A 38 13.07 1.59 -7.95
N LYS A 39 13.94 1.72 -8.98
CA LYS A 39 13.64 1.33 -10.36
C LYS A 39 13.25 -0.17 -10.46
N ASN A 40 13.98 -1.04 -9.76
CA ASN A 40 13.72 -2.48 -9.76
C ASN A 40 12.44 -2.80 -8.99
N PHE A 41 12.17 -2.11 -7.88
CA PHE A 41 10.92 -2.25 -7.14
C PHE A 41 9.71 -1.85 -7.98
N ARG A 42 9.79 -0.72 -8.70
CA ARG A 42 8.71 -0.25 -9.57
C ARG A 42 8.43 -1.20 -10.73
N ALA A 43 9.43 -1.93 -11.20
CA ALA A 43 9.26 -2.98 -12.21
C ALA A 43 8.73 -4.31 -11.63
N LEU A 44 8.78 -4.50 -10.30
CA LEU A 44 8.40 -5.75 -9.65
C LEU A 44 6.89 -6.02 -9.78
N ARG A 45 6.54 -7.26 -10.11
CA ARG A 45 5.16 -7.73 -10.25
C ARG A 45 4.98 -9.03 -9.48
N HIS A 46 3.79 -9.20 -8.91
CA HIS A 46 3.35 -10.43 -8.28
C HIS A 46 1.88 -10.67 -8.67
N PRO A 47 1.47 -11.89 -9.07
CA PRO A 47 0.12 -12.17 -9.57
C PRO A 47 -1.01 -11.88 -8.55
N GLY A 48 -0.70 -11.95 -7.26
CA GLY A 48 -1.60 -11.60 -6.17
C GLY A 48 -1.70 -10.11 -5.82
N VAL A 49 -0.89 -9.24 -6.45
CA VAL A 49 -0.86 -7.80 -6.17
C VAL A 49 -1.43 -7.04 -7.35
N ALA A 50 -2.44 -6.22 -7.10
CA ALA A 50 -3.00 -5.29 -8.08
C ALA A 50 -2.35 -3.91 -7.94
N ARG A 51 -2.29 -3.17 -9.06
CA ARG A 51 -1.85 -1.77 -9.12
C ARG A 51 -2.95 -0.91 -9.75
N HIS A 52 -3.32 0.20 -9.11
CA HIS A 52 -4.29 1.14 -9.67
C HIS A 52 -4.03 2.57 -9.18
N GLN A 53 -3.89 3.54 -10.10
CA GLN A 53 -3.76 4.98 -9.77
C GLN A 53 -2.75 5.24 -8.63
N ASN A 54 -1.56 4.62 -8.71
CA ASN A 54 -0.46 4.66 -7.74
C ASN A 54 -0.62 3.84 -6.45
N PHE A 55 -1.70 3.09 -6.28
CA PHE A 55 -1.90 2.21 -5.13
C PHE A 55 -1.61 0.75 -5.44
N LEU A 56 -1.10 0.05 -4.43
CA LEU A 56 -0.87 -1.39 -4.35
C LEU A 56 -1.77 -2.00 -3.29
N PHE A 57 -2.45 -3.08 -3.65
CA PHE A 57 -3.39 -3.81 -2.78
C PHE A 57 -3.52 -5.25 -3.30
N LEU A 58 -4.10 -6.15 -2.51
CA LEU A 58 -4.33 -7.53 -2.93
C LEU A 58 -5.36 -7.60 -4.06
N LYS A 59 -5.09 -8.47 -5.03
CA LYS A 59 -6.01 -8.71 -6.14
C LYS A 59 -7.38 -9.17 -5.59
N GLY A 60 -8.46 -8.59 -6.14
CA GLY A 60 -9.83 -8.81 -5.66
C GLY A 60 -10.31 -7.79 -4.62
N ARG A 61 -9.42 -7.01 -4.00
CA ARG A 61 -9.78 -6.02 -2.97
C ARG A 61 -9.95 -4.59 -3.46
N LYS A 62 -10.27 -4.36 -4.75
CA LYS A 62 -10.36 -3.00 -5.36
C LYS A 62 -11.23 -2.00 -4.57
N LYS A 63 -12.26 -2.48 -3.85
CA LYS A 63 -13.14 -1.65 -3.01
C LYS A 63 -12.38 -0.89 -1.90
N ILE A 64 -11.21 -1.38 -1.48
CA ILE A 64 -10.36 -0.73 -0.47
C ILE A 64 -10.01 0.72 -0.81
N LEU A 65 -9.89 1.05 -2.10
CA LEU A 65 -9.53 2.40 -2.55
C LEU A 65 -10.65 3.41 -2.24
N ALA A 66 -11.91 3.00 -2.40
CA ALA A 66 -13.06 3.83 -2.06
C ALA A 66 -13.13 4.05 -0.54
N THR A 67 -12.96 2.97 0.23
CA THR A 67 -12.92 3.03 1.71
C THR A 67 -11.81 3.95 2.19
N TYR A 68 -10.60 3.80 1.64
CA TYR A 68 -9.44 4.63 1.97
C TYR A 68 -9.69 6.11 1.69
N SER A 69 -10.23 6.44 0.50
CA SER A 69 -10.55 7.82 0.13
C SER A 69 -11.53 8.48 1.11
N THR A 70 -12.61 7.78 1.47
CA THR A 70 -13.60 8.27 2.44
C THR A 70 -12.97 8.48 3.82
N ARG A 71 -12.22 7.50 4.32
CA ARG A 71 -11.55 7.60 5.64
C ARG A 71 -10.50 8.70 5.67
N ARG A 72 -9.75 8.90 4.59
CA ARG A 72 -8.76 9.97 4.47
C ARG A 72 -9.43 11.34 4.58
N LYS A 73 -10.56 11.57 3.90
CA LYS A 73 -11.33 12.81 4.03
C LYS A 73 -11.77 13.08 5.47
N ILE A 74 -12.32 12.06 6.14
CA ILE A 74 -12.74 12.16 7.54
C ILE A 74 -11.54 12.48 8.45
N SER A 75 -10.44 11.75 8.28
CA SER A 75 -9.21 11.94 9.06
C SER A 75 -8.65 13.36 8.90
N MET A 76 -8.56 13.86 7.67
CA MET A 76 -8.11 15.23 7.38
C MET A 76 -9.02 16.28 8.02
N GLY A 77 -10.33 16.06 8.01
CA GLY A 77 -11.28 16.95 8.70
C GLY A 77 -11.03 17.01 10.21
N LYS A 78 -10.80 15.86 10.85
CA LYS A 78 -10.45 15.80 12.29
C LYS A 78 -9.13 16.53 12.59
N TRP A 79 -8.12 16.37 11.75
CA TRP A 79 -6.84 17.06 11.88
C TRP A 79 -6.98 18.58 11.77
N HIS A 80 -7.85 19.07 10.88
CA HIS A 80 -8.08 20.50 10.73
C HIS A 80 -8.70 21.09 12.00
N ILE A 81 -9.71 20.42 12.57
CA ILE A 81 -10.34 20.82 13.84
C ILE A 81 -9.31 20.82 14.98
N ALA A 82 -8.52 19.75 15.10
CA ALA A 82 -7.53 19.62 16.17
C ALA A 82 -6.41 20.67 16.12
N ARG A 83 -6.11 21.24 14.94
CA ARG A 83 -5.14 22.32 14.79
C ARG A 83 -5.71 23.70 15.10
N ALA A 84 -7.04 23.83 15.11
CA ALA A 84 -7.73 25.09 15.36
C ALA A 84 -8.05 25.32 16.86
N VAL A 85 -7.86 24.28 17.69
CA VAL A 85 -7.97 24.30 19.16
C VAL A 85 -6.58 24.38 19.75
#